data_AF-A0A1T1B7X2-F1
#
_entry.id   AF-A0A1T1B7X2-F1
#
_cell.length_a   1.000
_cell.length_b   1.000
_cell.length_c   1.000
_cell.angle_alpha   90.00
_cell.angle_beta   90.00
_cell.angle_gamma   90.00
#
_symmetry.space_group_name_H-M   'P 1'
#
loop_
_entity.id
_entity.type
_entity.pdbx_description
1 polymer ?
#
loop_
_entity_poly.entity_id
_entity_poly.type
_entity_poly.pdbx_seq_one_letter_code
_entity_poly.pdbx_strand_id
1 'polypeptide(L)'
;MELIAVLFKLRPEGWITLLVFMLPMLAYFVLALNRAATTRRAELIRLNLVRQKISGALDNEDPPESDEVAEDALAAVKDFPAGSAVRQAVVAVTRARGLATPDVQAASAAVVTVSQADLAAARNIPNLLMLAGLLGTVFGLAGSISSLSGPIRNAARATEPGELANALGNTMSVMQGAFGASLWGILLSLGTGIVYTLASRTQEAFQDQLTAFVHAELVPATFPKAITSQMERMGRYLRDAGNSFQDIHKRLQDVAGQLETVLGQAGDTLGQSLTQLAQTSTQIETVFGSMDESVRQLTAGLNQGVSDLVQAQESAATSLRSSSHEITGQLSAQATSITRLQETVTTETTRLLERVSTVGDALSRASGKFEKAGEVFQTEQSNYAARLDSNFEQLTRTLGRAPVSGD
;
A
#
# COMPACT_ATOMS: atom_id res chain seq x y z
N MET A 1 50.60 -70.80 -18.30
CA MET A 1 51.91 -70.57 -18.98
C MET A 1 51.72 -70.01 -20.39
N GLU A 2 50.86 -70.60 -21.23
CA GLU A 2 50.67 -70.14 -22.62
C GLU A 2 50.20 -68.68 -22.76
N LEU A 3 49.29 -68.22 -21.90
CA LEU A 3 48.77 -66.84 -21.93
C LEU A 3 49.86 -65.78 -21.68
N ILE A 4 50.82 -66.10 -20.81
CA ILE A 4 52.00 -65.25 -20.54
C ILE A 4 52.92 -65.25 -21.76
N ALA A 5 53.14 -66.40 -22.39
CA ALA A 5 53.95 -66.48 -23.60
C ALA A 5 53.35 -65.67 -24.76
N VAL A 6 52.01 -65.62 -24.88
CA VAL A 6 51.31 -64.78 -25.88
C VAL A 6 51.50 -63.29 -25.60
N LEU A 7 51.49 -62.87 -24.32
CA LEU A 7 51.75 -61.48 -23.93
C LEU A 7 53.16 -60.99 -24.32
N PHE A 8 54.15 -61.88 -24.37
CA PHE A 8 55.54 -61.54 -24.74
C PHE A 8 55.85 -61.71 -26.23
N LYS A 9 55.00 -62.40 -26.99
CA LYS A 9 55.12 -62.53 -28.45
C LYS A 9 54.49 -61.34 -29.18
N LEU A 10 54.81 -60.13 -28.72
CA LEU A 10 54.40 -58.90 -29.38
C LEU A 10 55.20 -58.70 -30.66
N ARG A 11 54.51 -58.30 -31.73
CA ARG A 11 55.15 -57.81 -32.96
C ARG A 11 55.75 -56.41 -32.76
N PRO A 12 56.63 -55.94 -33.67
CA PRO A 12 57.30 -54.65 -33.55
C PRO A 12 56.33 -53.48 -33.30
N GLU A 13 55.15 -53.50 -33.91
CA GLU A 13 54.13 -52.44 -33.77
C GLU A 13 53.51 -52.40 -32.36
N GLY A 14 53.29 -53.58 -31.77
CA GLY A 14 52.84 -53.72 -30.38
C GLY A 14 53.91 -53.24 -29.41
N TRP A 15 55.19 -53.57 -29.68
CA TRP A 15 56.33 -53.06 -28.92
C TRP A 15 56.48 -51.54 -29.03
N ILE A 16 56.27 -50.96 -30.21
CA ILE A 16 56.29 -49.50 -30.39
C ILE A 16 55.18 -48.86 -29.55
N THR A 17 53.96 -49.40 -29.60
CA THR A 17 52.84 -48.87 -28.80
C THR A 17 53.14 -48.93 -27.30
N LEU A 18 53.67 -50.07 -26.85
CA LEU A 18 54.01 -50.29 -25.44
C LEU A 18 55.16 -49.37 -24.99
N LEU A 19 56.25 -49.30 -25.74
CA LEU A 19 57.47 -48.57 -25.35
C LEU A 19 57.36 -47.06 -25.56
N VAL A 20 56.69 -46.60 -26.62
CA VAL A 20 56.61 -45.18 -26.97
C VAL A 20 55.43 -44.48 -26.28
N PHE A 21 54.31 -45.18 -26.07
CA PHE A 21 53.11 -44.56 -25.49
C PHE A 21 52.85 -45.04 -24.07
N MET A 22 52.72 -46.35 -23.85
CA MET A 22 52.29 -46.86 -22.54
C MET A 22 53.35 -46.69 -21.45
N LEU A 23 54.61 -47.00 -21.75
CA LEU A 23 55.70 -46.95 -20.78
C LEU A 23 55.98 -45.53 -20.29
N PRO A 24 56.04 -44.49 -21.15
CA PRO A 24 56.17 -43.11 -20.69
C PRO A 24 54.96 -42.63 -19.87
N MET A 25 53.74 -43.02 -20.24
CA MET A 25 52.54 -42.72 -19.44
C MET A 25 52.60 -43.39 -18.06
N LEU A 26 53.06 -44.65 -18.00
CA LEU A 26 53.23 -45.37 -16.75
C LEU A 26 54.33 -44.74 -15.88
N ALA A 27 55.47 -44.36 -16.48
CA ALA A 27 56.55 -43.66 -15.78
C ALA A 27 56.06 -42.31 -15.24
N TYR A 28 55.34 -41.54 -16.04
CA TYR A 28 54.72 -40.28 -15.62
C TYR A 28 53.71 -40.50 -14.48
N PHE A 29 52.87 -41.54 -14.53
CA PHE A 29 51.96 -41.91 -13.45
C PHE A 29 52.69 -42.22 -12.15
N VAL A 30 53.75 -43.03 -12.20
CA VAL A 30 54.54 -43.39 -11.02
C VAL A 30 55.24 -42.15 -10.43
N LEU A 31 55.79 -41.28 -11.27
CA LEU A 31 56.40 -40.02 -10.84
C LEU A 31 55.37 -39.08 -10.20
N ALA A 32 54.18 -38.95 -10.80
CA ALA A 32 53.10 -38.13 -10.26
C ALA A 32 52.63 -38.66 -8.89
N LEU A 33 52.45 -39.98 -8.75
CA LEU A 33 52.10 -40.59 -7.47
C LEU A 33 53.18 -40.43 -6.40
N ASN A 34 54.44 -40.60 -6.77
CA ASN A 34 55.55 -40.42 -5.83
C ASN A 34 55.67 -38.95 -5.39
N ARG A 35 55.47 -38.01 -6.32
CA ARG A 35 55.38 -36.58 -6.00
C ARG A 35 54.22 -36.29 -5.05
N ALA A 36 53.02 -36.79 -5.33
CA ALA A 36 51.87 -36.62 -4.45
C ALA A 36 52.12 -37.23 -3.05
N ALA A 37 52.73 -38.42 -2.97
CA ALA A 37 53.05 -39.08 -1.71
C ALA A 37 54.11 -38.32 -0.90
N THR A 38 55.15 -37.79 -1.55
CA THR A 38 56.19 -36.98 -0.91
C THR A 38 55.66 -35.63 -0.44
N THR A 39 54.87 -34.93 -1.27
CA THR A 39 54.16 -33.71 -0.88
C THR A 39 53.29 -33.97 0.36
N ARG A 40 52.48 -35.05 0.36
CA ARG A 40 51.63 -35.39 1.50
C ARG A 40 52.42 -35.67 2.78
N ARG A 41 53.52 -36.42 2.71
CA ARG A 41 54.38 -36.67 3.87
C ARG A 41 54.96 -35.36 4.43
N ALA A 42 55.39 -34.46 3.56
CA ALA A 42 55.86 -33.15 3.96
C ALA A 42 54.74 -32.31 4.60
N GLU A 43 53.53 -32.33 4.04
CA GLU A 43 52.36 -31.64 4.61
C GLU A 43 51.96 -32.22 5.98
N LEU A 44 52.03 -33.53 6.20
CA LEU A 44 51.78 -34.13 7.51
C LEU A 44 52.77 -33.65 8.58
N ILE A 45 54.06 -33.55 8.22
CA ILE A 45 55.08 -33.01 9.13
C ILE A 45 54.77 -31.53 9.45
N ARG A 46 54.43 -30.75 8.42
CA ARG A 46 54.04 -29.33 8.57
C ARG A 46 52.80 -29.18 9.47
N LEU A 47 51.79 -30.03 9.28
CA LEU A 47 50.58 -30.06 10.09
C LEU A 47 50.92 -30.28 11.56
N ASN A 48 51.76 -31.27 11.86
CA ASN A 48 52.19 -31.56 13.23
C ASN A 48 53.02 -30.42 13.85
N LEU A 49 53.85 -29.74 13.06
CA LEU A 49 54.61 -28.56 13.53
C LEU A 49 53.68 -27.41 13.91
N VAL A 50 52.65 -27.12 13.10
CA VAL A 50 51.66 -26.09 13.43
C VAL A 50 50.83 -26.54 14.65
N ARG A 51 50.41 -27.81 14.70
CA ARG A 51 49.70 -28.38 15.85
C ARG A 51 50.47 -28.20 17.16
N GLN A 52 51.77 -28.48 17.16
CA GLN A 52 52.62 -28.29 18.34
C GLN A 52 52.73 -26.82 18.78
N LYS A 53 52.64 -25.88 17.83
CA LYS A 53 52.66 -24.45 18.13
C LYS A 53 51.35 -23.96 18.71
N ILE A 54 50.22 -24.50 18.26
CA ILE A 54 48.89 -24.10 18.75
C ILE A 54 48.42 -24.89 19.98
N SER A 55 48.99 -26.06 20.28
CA SER A 55 48.53 -26.90 21.39
C SER A 55 48.63 -26.22 22.76
N GLY A 56 49.62 -25.33 22.94
CA GLY A 56 49.72 -24.51 24.15
C GLY A 56 48.51 -23.60 24.37
N ALA A 57 47.79 -23.22 23.31
CA ALA A 57 46.55 -22.44 23.42
C ALA A 57 45.32 -23.29 23.78
N LEU A 58 45.36 -24.59 23.53
CA LEU A 58 44.23 -25.50 23.77
C LEU A 58 44.28 -26.13 25.16
N ASP A 59 45.48 -26.43 25.68
CA ASP A 59 45.65 -27.21 26.91
C ASP A 59 45.91 -26.37 28.18
N ASN A 60 46.18 -25.06 28.05
CA ASN A 60 46.49 -24.20 29.20
C ASN A 60 45.22 -23.68 29.90
N GLU A 61 45.22 -23.69 31.24
CA GLU A 61 44.15 -23.11 32.07
C GLU A 61 44.01 -21.59 31.83
N ASP A 62 45.11 -20.93 31.49
CA ASP A 62 45.15 -19.52 31.07
C ASP A 62 45.70 -19.43 29.63
N PRO A 63 44.84 -19.61 28.61
CA PRO A 63 45.30 -19.67 27.24
C PRO A 63 45.73 -18.28 26.74
N PRO A 64 46.82 -18.19 25.97
CA PRO A 64 47.26 -16.95 25.34
C PRO A 64 46.15 -16.27 24.53
N GLU A 65 46.28 -14.96 24.33
CA GLU A 65 45.30 -14.22 23.54
C GLU A 65 45.21 -14.80 22.12
N SER A 66 44.00 -14.86 21.57
CA SER A 66 43.75 -15.41 20.22
C SER A 66 44.61 -14.77 19.13
N ASP A 67 45.05 -13.54 19.39
CA ASP A 67 45.85 -12.71 18.52
C ASP A 67 47.29 -13.22 18.45
N GLU A 68 47.88 -13.50 19.61
CA GLU A 68 49.20 -14.10 19.74
C GLU A 68 49.24 -15.48 19.09
N VAL A 69 48.21 -16.31 19.33
CA VAL A 69 48.12 -17.67 18.74
C VAL A 69 48.02 -17.61 17.22
N ALA A 70 47.25 -16.66 16.68
CA ALA A 70 47.12 -16.47 15.24
C ALA A 70 48.42 -15.97 14.60
N GLU A 71 49.15 -15.07 15.27
CA GLU A 71 50.47 -14.61 14.83
C GLU A 71 51.52 -15.72 14.88
N ASP A 72 51.54 -16.53 15.94
CA ASP A 72 52.43 -17.68 16.07
C ASP A 72 52.15 -18.75 15.01
N ALA A 73 50.88 -19.02 14.73
CA ALA A 73 50.48 -19.92 13.65
C ALA A 73 50.94 -19.39 12.29
N LEU A 74 50.78 -18.09 12.02
CA LEU A 74 51.26 -17.45 10.79
C LEU A 74 52.79 -17.47 10.66
N ALA A 75 53.49 -17.22 11.76
CA ALA A 75 54.95 -17.26 11.81
C ALA A 75 55.46 -18.68 11.53
N ALA A 76 54.81 -19.70 12.10
CA ALA A 76 55.15 -21.10 11.88
C ALA A 76 55.02 -21.54 10.41
N VAL A 77 54.08 -20.97 9.66
CA VAL A 77 53.86 -21.30 8.23
C VAL A 77 54.58 -20.36 7.26
N LYS A 78 55.30 -19.35 7.74
CA LYS A 78 55.94 -18.33 6.89
C LYS A 78 56.92 -18.93 5.88
N ASP A 79 57.69 -19.92 6.33
CA ASP A 79 58.72 -20.59 5.53
C ASP A 79 58.16 -21.77 4.71
N PHE A 80 56.87 -22.05 4.82
CA PHE A 80 56.25 -23.14 4.05
C PHE A 80 56.04 -22.72 2.59
N PRO A 81 56.16 -23.65 1.62
CA PRO A 81 55.87 -23.37 0.22
C PRO A 81 54.49 -22.75 0.04
N ALA A 82 54.33 -21.82 -0.91
CA ALA A 82 53.05 -21.16 -1.17
C ALA A 82 51.93 -22.14 -1.58
N GLY A 83 52.30 -23.29 -2.16
CA GLY A 83 51.39 -24.38 -2.50
C GLY A 83 51.07 -25.35 -1.35
N SER A 84 51.59 -25.12 -0.14
CA SER A 84 51.30 -25.98 1.02
C SER A 84 49.84 -25.83 1.43
N ALA A 85 49.13 -26.95 1.52
CA ALA A 85 47.75 -26.99 1.97
C ALA A 85 47.63 -26.50 3.43
N VAL A 86 48.57 -26.90 4.29
CA VAL A 86 48.61 -26.44 5.69
C VAL A 86 48.80 -24.94 5.77
N ARG A 87 49.75 -24.37 5.01
CA ARG A 87 49.96 -22.92 4.97
C ARG A 87 48.72 -22.18 4.51
N GLN A 88 48.08 -22.65 3.44
CA GLN A 88 46.87 -22.03 2.90
C GLN A 88 45.72 -22.10 3.90
N ALA A 89 45.56 -23.21 4.61
CA ALA A 89 44.57 -23.34 5.68
C ALA A 89 44.80 -22.31 6.79
N VAL A 90 46.03 -22.23 7.31
CA VAL A 90 46.38 -21.25 8.36
C VAL A 90 46.14 -19.82 7.88
N VAL A 91 46.67 -19.46 6.71
CA VAL A 91 46.49 -18.12 6.15
C VAL A 91 45.01 -17.80 5.90
N ALA A 92 44.23 -18.75 5.39
CA ALA A 92 42.82 -18.53 5.11
C ALA A 92 42.01 -18.36 6.40
N VAL A 93 42.28 -19.17 7.43
CA VAL A 93 41.64 -19.05 8.76
C VAL A 93 42.01 -17.72 9.41
N THR A 94 43.29 -17.34 9.43
CA THR A 94 43.72 -16.06 10.02
C THR A 94 43.17 -14.86 9.25
N ARG A 95 43.03 -14.93 7.92
CA ARG A 95 42.36 -13.88 7.14
C ARG A 95 40.86 -13.84 7.41
N ALA A 96 40.20 -14.99 7.50
CA ALA A 96 38.76 -15.08 7.77
C ALA A 96 38.40 -14.48 9.13
N ARG A 97 39.31 -14.56 10.11
CA ARG A 97 39.17 -13.88 11.40
C ARG A 97 39.01 -12.36 11.28
N GLY A 98 39.65 -11.73 10.30
CA GLY A 98 39.52 -10.29 10.06
C GLY A 98 38.22 -9.88 9.36
N LEU A 99 37.40 -10.83 8.91
CA LEU A 99 36.13 -10.57 8.22
C LEU A 99 34.98 -10.51 9.23
N ALA A 100 33.99 -9.65 8.93
CA ALA A 100 32.77 -9.54 9.74
C ALA A 100 31.95 -10.84 9.78
N THR A 101 32.04 -11.67 8.72
CA THR A 101 31.41 -12.99 8.61
C THR A 101 32.46 -14.00 8.15
N PRO A 102 33.14 -14.70 9.07
CA PRO A 102 34.17 -15.66 8.74
C PRO A 102 33.56 -16.89 8.04
N ASP A 103 33.80 -17.03 6.74
CA ASP A 103 33.45 -18.25 6.00
C ASP A 103 34.62 -19.23 6.01
N VAL A 104 34.73 -19.96 7.12
CA VAL A 104 35.77 -20.99 7.32
C VAL A 104 35.56 -22.19 6.38
N GLN A 105 34.34 -22.42 5.91
CA GLN A 105 34.04 -23.53 4.99
C GLN A 105 34.55 -23.24 3.57
N ALA A 106 34.38 -22.01 3.08
CA ALA A 106 34.98 -21.61 1.81
C ALA A 106 36.52 -21.67 1.85
N ALA A 107 37.10 -21.27 2.98
CA ALA A 107 38.54 -21.36 3.23
C ALA A 107 39.05 -22.81 3.18
N SER A 108 38.38 -23.75 3.87
CA SER A 108 38.76 -25.16 3.85
C SER A 108 38.55 -25.82 2.48
N ALA A 109 37.46 -25.47 1.77
CA ALA A 109 37.20 -25.96 0.41
C ALA A 109 38.28 -25.54 -0.60
N ALA A 110 38.77 -24.29 -0.52
CA ALA A 110 39.86 -23.81 -1.36
C ALA A 110 41.16 -24.61 -1.13
N VAL A 111 41.46 -24.94 0.14
CA VAL A 111 42.63 -25.74 0.52
C VAL A 111 42.52 -27.18 0.02
N VAL A 112 41.34 -27.79 0.13
CA VAL A 112 41.09 -29.13 -0.40
C VAL A 112 41.36 -29.15 -1.91
N THR A 113 40.91 -28.14 -2.64
CA THR A 113 41.12 -28.03 -4.09
C THR A 113 42.61 -28.00 -4.46
N VAL A 114 43.43 -27.22 -3.73
CA VAL A 114 44.88 -27.17 -3.97
C VAL A 114 45.53 -28.52 -3.65
N SER A 115 45.10 -29.20 -2.59
CA SER A 115 45.63 -30.52 -2.22
C SER A 115 45.29 -31.62 -3.25
N GLN A 116 44.25 -31.44 -4.06
CA GLN A 116 43.82 -32.40 -5.08
C GLN A 116 44.51 -32.19 -6.43
N ALA A 117 45.06 -31.00 -6.69
CA ALA A 117 45.63 -30.64 -7.99
C ALA A 117 46.77 -31.59 -8.42
N ASP A 118 47.63 -32.03 -7.48
CA ASP A 118 48.74 -32.93 -7.77
C ASP A 118 48.28 -34.33 -8.20
N LEU A 119 47.16 -34.83 -7.65
CA LEU A 119 46.62 -36.15 -7.99
C LEU A 119 45.71 -36.11 -9.22
N ALA A 120 45.12 -34.94 -9.52
CA ALA A 120 44.22 -34.75 -10.66
C ALA A 120 44.89 -35.12 -12.00
N ALA A 121 46.19 -34.83 -12.15
CA ALA A 121 46.94 -35.18 -13.36
C ALA A 121 47.07 -36.71 -13.57
N ALA A 122 47.10 -37.50 -12.48
CA ALA A 122 47.21 -38.96 -12.55
C ALA A 122 45.86 -39.65 -12.83
N ARG A 123 44.74 -38.96 -12.58
CA ARG A 123 43.38 -39.51 -12.67
C ARG A 123 43.04 -40.09 -14.05
N ASN A 124 43.52 -39.45 -15.11
CA ASN A 124 43.15 -39.83 -16.48
C ASN A 124 44.08 -40.88 -17.10
N ILE A 125 45.21 -41.19 -16.44
CA ILE A 125 46.23 -42.07 -17.02
C ILE A 125 45.71 -43.51 -17.25
N PRO A 126 44.94 -44.12 -16.34
CA PRO A 126 44.33 -45.43 -16.60
C PRO A 126 43.50 -45.45 -17.89
N ASN A 127 42.70 -44.41 -18.14
CA ASN A 127 41.89 -44.31 -19.35
C ASN A 127 42.75 -44.13 -20.60
N LEU A 128 43.82 -43.33 -20.51
CA LEU A 128 44.76 -43.12 -21.62
C LEU A 128 45.55 -44.39 -21.97
N LEU A 129 45.93 -45.19 -20.97
CA LEU A 129 46.60 -46.48 -21.18
C LEU A 129 45.69 -47.49 -21.89
N MET A 130 44.40 -47.54 -21.53
CA MET A 130 43.41 -48.36 -22.22
C MET A 130 43.25 -47.90 -23.68
N LEU A 131 43.10 -46.58 -23.90
CA LEU A 131 42.99 -46.01 -25.25
C LEU A 131 44.25 -46.30 -26.09
N ALA A 132 45.44 -46.18 -25.51
CA ALA A 132 46.70 -46.53 -26.17
C ALA A 132 46.72 -48.00 -26.59
N GLY A 133 46.14 -48.90 -25.79
CA GLY A 133 46.00 -50.31 -26.14
C GLY A 133 45.09 -50.55 -27.33
N LEU A 134 43.96 -49.85 -27.39
CA LEU A 134 43.05 -49.88 -28.55
C LEU A 134 43.69 -49.27 -29.80
N LEU A 135 44.47 -48.21 -29.63
CA LEU A 135 45.21 -47.61 -30.75
C LEU A 135 46.29 -48.56 -31.27
N GLY A 136 46.92 -49.35 -30.39
CA GLY A 136 47.81 -50.45 -30.78
C GLY A 136 47.12 -51.53 -31.61
N THR A 137 45.88 -51.93 -31.27
CA THR A 137 45.13 -52.88 -32.11
C THR A 137 44.78 -52.29 -33.46
N VAL A 138 44.35 -51.04 -33.51
CA VAL A 138 44.03 -50.34 -34.77
C VAL A 138 45.25 -50.28 -35.69
N PHE A 139 46.42 -49.92 -35.19
CA PHE A 139 47.65 -49.94 -35.98
C PHE A 139 48.06 -51.35 -36.41
N GLY A 140 47.92 -52.35 -35.52
CA GLY A 140 48.21 -53.74 -35.85
C GLY A 140 47.29 -54.29 -36.96
N LEU A 141 46.00 -53.94 -36.94
CA LEU A 141 45.05 -54.31 -37.98
C LEU A 141 45.25 -53.53 -39.28
N ALA A 142 45.57 -52.23 -39.22
CA ALA A 142 45.90 -51.45 -40.41
C ALA A 142 47.15 -52.02 -41.12
N GLY A 143 48.18 -52.38 -40.34
CA GLY A 143 49.36 -53.08 -40.84
C GLY A 143 49.03 -54.45 -41.45
N SER A 144 48.12 -55.20 -40.82
CA SER A 144 47.69 -56.51 -41.33
C SER A 144 47.03 -56.39 -42.70
N ILE A 145 46.10 -55.44 -42.89
CA ILE A 145 45.42 -55.18 -44.17
C ILE A 145 46.42 -54.82 -45.26
N SER A 146 47.41 -53.97 -44.96
CA SER A 146 48.45 -53.62 -45.94
C SER A 146 49.28 -54.85 -46.34
N SER A 147 49.67 -55.68 -45.36
CA SER A 147 50.47 -56.88 -45.59
C SER A 147 49.72 -58.00 -46.33
N LEU A 148 48.39 -58.04 -46.21
CA LEU A 148 47.51 -59.02 -46.83
C LEU A 148 47.27 -58.78 -48.32
N SER A 149 47.37 -57.53 -48.77
CA SER A 149 47.07 -57.17 -50.16
C SER A 149 47.95 -57.90 -51.19
N GLY A 150 49.21 -58.17 -50.87
CA GLY A 150 50.14 -58.94 -51.70
C GLY A 150 49.81 -60.44 -51.77
N PRO A 151 49.75 -61.15 -50.63
CA PRO A 151 49.35 -62.55 -50.57
C PRO A 151 47.97 -62.84 -51.17
N ILE A 152 46.99 -61.96 -51.01
CA ILE A 152 45.66 -62.14 -51.64
C ILE A 152 45.76 -62.07 -53.18
N ARG A 153 46.53 -61.11 -53.71
CA ARG A 153 46.76 -61.00 -55.16
C ARG A 153 47.55 -62.18 -55.72
N ASN A 154 48.50 -62.71 -54.94
CA ASN A 154 49.30 -63.87 -55.33
C ASN A 154 48.50 -65.18 -55.20
N ALA A 155 47.73 -65.37 -54.14
CA ALA A 155 46.85 -66.53 -53.96
C ALA A 155 45.70 -66.57 -54.98
N ALA A 156 45.22 -65.41 -55.45
CA ALA A 156 44.29 -65.34 -56.58
C ALA A 156 44.92 -65.80 -57.92
N ARG A 157 46.25 -65.88 -57.98
CA ARG A 157 47.02 -66.31 -59.16
C ARG A 157 47.67 -67.69 -58.98
N ALA A 158 47.91 -68.13 -57.75
CA ALA A 158 48.59 -69.36 -57.43
C ALA A 158 47.58 -70.50 -57.18
N THR A 159 47.77 -71.63 -57.87
CA THR A 159 46.91 -72.82 -57.78
C THR A 159 47.24 -73.73 -56.59
N GLU A 160 48.22 -73.37 -55.76
CA GLU A 160 48.75 -74.22 -54.69
C GLU A 160 48.14 -73.89 -53.31
N PRO A 161 47.45 -74.86 -52.65
CA PRO A 161 46.81 -74.65 -51.34
C PRO A 161 47.76 -74.25 -50.19
N GLY A 162 49.05 -74.56 -50.29
CA GLY A 162 50.05 -74.32 -49.24
C GLY A 162 50.36 -72.82 -49.03
N GLU A 163 50.37 -72.01 -50.10
CA GLU A 163 50.63 -70.58 -49.99
C GLU A 163 49.50 -69.84 -49.26
N LEU A 164 48.26 -70.27 -49.48
CA LEU A 164 47.08 -69.73 -48.80
C LEU A 164 47.12 -70.03 -47.30
N ALA A 165 47.48 -71.26 -46.91
CA ALA A 165 47.60 -71.65 -45.50
C ALA A 165 48.68 -70.82 -44.78
N ASN A 166 49.82 -70.58 -45.42
CA ASN A 166 50.89 -69.73 -44.87
C ASN A 166 50.46 -68.25 -44.75
N ALA A 167 49.72 -67.72 -45.72
CA ALA A 167 49.18 -66.36 -45.66
C ALA A 167 48.15 -66.19 -44.51
N LEU A 168 47.28 -67.19 -44.31
CA LEU A 168 46.33 -67.21 -43.20
C LEU A 168 47.04 -67.33 -41.84
N GLY A 169 48.04 -68.21 -41.73
CA GLY A 169 48.85 -68.35 -40.52
C GLY A 169 49.59 -67.06 -40.15
N ASN A 170 50.19 -66.39 -41.13
CA ASN A 170 50.82 -65.08 -40.93
C ASN A 170 49.81 -64.02 -40.49
N THR A 171 48.61 -64.01 -41.06
CA THR A 171 47.54 -63.08 -40.69
C THR A 171 47.06 -63.30 -39.26
N MET A 172 46.81 -64.56 -38.88
CA MET A 172 46.45 -64.90 -37.50
C MET A 172 47.54 -64.50 -36.52
N SER A 173 48.83 -64.66 -36.88
CA SER A 173 49.95 -64.19 -36.07
C SER A 173 49.97 -62.66 -35.92
N VAL A 174 49.69 -61.89 -36.98
CA VAL A 174 49.58 -60.42 -36.90
C VAL A 174 48.42 -60.02 -35.98
N MET A 175 47.29 -60.69 -36.12
CA MET A 175 46.09 -60.42 -35.32
C MET A 175 46.33 -60.72 -33.84
N GLN A 176 47.01 -61.82 -33.50
CA GLN A 176 47.44 -62.13 -32.13
C GLN A 176 48.33 -61.02 -31.54
N GLY A 177 49.28 -60.50 -32.32
CA GLY A 177 50.14 -59.39 -31.90
C GLY A 177 49.37 -58.10 -31.61
N ALA A 178 48.40 -57.77 -32.47
CA ALA A 178 47.52 -56.60 -32.29
C ALA A 178 46.71 -56.73 -30.99
N PHE A 179 46.08 -57.89 -30.74
CA PHE A 179 45.34 -58.14 -29.49
C PHE A 179 46.23 -58.15 -28.25
N GLY A 180 47.51 -58.53 -28.37
CA GLY A 180 48.47 -58.42 -27.28
C GLY A 180 48.62 -56.97 -26.78
N ALA A 181 48.63 -55.99 -27.69
CA ALA A 181 48.74 -54.58 -27.33
C ALA A 181 47.52 -54.07 -26.54
N SER A 182 46.29 -54.44 -26.93
CA SER A 182 45.10 -54.09 -26.14
C SER A 182 45.06 -54.80 -24.79
N LEU A 183 45.48 -56.07 -24.73
CA LEU A 183 45.55 -56.81 -23.48
C LEU A 183 46.51 -56.13 -22.49
N TRP A 184 47.69 -55.69 -22.94
CA TRP A 184 48.62 -54.89 -22.13
C TRP A 184 48.01 -53.55 -21.71
N GLY A 185 47.34 -52.84 -22.61
CA GLY A 185 46.65 -51.59 -22.29
C GLY A 185 45.61 -51.76 -21.19
N ILE A 186 44.79 -52.82 -21.26
CA ILE A 186 43.79 -53.15 -20.24
C ILE A 186 44.45 -53.54 -18.91
N LEU A 187 45.48 -54.40 -18.93
CA LEU A 187 46.18 -54.83 -17.72
C LEU A 187 46.86 -53.66 -17.00
N LEU A 188 47.56 -52.79 -17.74
CA LEU A 188 48.20 -51.60 -17.19
C LEU A 188 47.17 -50.58 -16.70
N SER A 189 46.07 -50.38 -17.44
CA SER A 189 44.95 -49.54 -17.02
C SER A 189 44.34 -50.01 -15.70
N LEU A 190 44.05 -51.31 -15.58
CA LEU A 190 43.51 -51.90 -14.36
C LEU A 190 44.48 -51.74 -13.18
N GLY A 191 45.76 -52.07 -13.38
CA GLY A 191 46.79 -51.95 -12.36
C GLY A 191 46.95 -50.51 -11.87
N THR A 192 47.07 -49.55 -12.81
CA THR A 192 47.15 -48.12 -12.47
C THR A 192 45.88 -47.61 -11.81
N GLY A 193 44.70 -48.09 -12.22
CA GLY A 193 43.41 -47.74 -11.58
C GLY A 193 43.34 -48.18 -10.10
N ILE A 194 43.79 -49.39 -9.79
CA ILE A 194 43.85 -49.89 -8.40
C ILE A 194 44.81 -49.05 -7.57
N VAL A 195 46.04 -48.82 -8.08
CA VAL A 195 47.05 -48.01 -7.39
C VAL A 195 46.57 -46.58 -7.18
N TYR A 196 45.92 -45.97 -8.19
CA TYR A 196 45.33 -44.65 -8.09
C TYR A 196 44.25 -44.60 -6.99
N THR A 197 43.38 -45.61 -6.91
CA THR A 197 42.32 -45.68 -5.90
C THR A 197 42.90 -45.77 -4.48
N LEU A 198 43.96 -46.55 -4.27
CA LEU A 198 44.66 -46.61 -2.99
C LEU A 198 45.34 -45.27 -2.64
N ALA A 199 45.92 -44.62 -3.65
CA ALA A 199 46.50 -43.29 -3.49
C ALA A 199 45.43 -42.22 -3.16
N SER A 200 44.25 -42.26 -3.78
CA SER A 200 43.16 -41.33 -3.50
C SER A 200 42.65 -41.48 -2.08
N ARG A 201 42.41 -42.72 -1.61
CA ARG A 201 41.97 -42.98 -0.23
C ARG A 201 42.93 -42.43 0.82
N THR A 202 44.23 -42.56 0.56
CA THR A 202 45.24 -42.01 1.48
C THR A 202 45.36 -40.48 1.39
N GLN A 203 44.94 -39.87 0.28
CA GLN A 203 44.81 -38.42 0.13
C GLN A 203 43.55 -37.90 0.83
N GLU A 204 42.42 -38.59 0.67
CA GLU A 204 41.15 -38.31 1.36
C GLU A 204 41.34 -38.36 2.89
N ALA A 205 42.01 -39.39 3.41
CA ALA A 205 42.32 -39.47 4.84
C ALA A 205 43.18 -38.29 5.34
N PHE A 206 44.08 -37.76 4.52
CA PHE A 206 44.83 -36.55 4.85
C PHE A 206 43.95 -35.30 4.81
N GLN A 207 43.03 -35.19 3.85
CA GLN A 207 42.07 -34.09 3.77
C GLN A 207 41.12 -34.09 4.98
N ASP A 208 40.67 -35.26 5.42
CA ASP A 208 39.86 -35.40 6.63
C ASP A 208 40.65 -34.96 7.86
N GLN A 209 41.92 -35.36 7.98
CA GLN A 209 42.80 -34.92 9.07
C GLN A 209 43.03 -33.40 9.06
N LEU A 210 43.25 -32.82 7.88
CA LEU A 210 43.44 -31.37 7.73
C LEU A 210 42.17 -30.61 8.06
N THR A 211 41.01 -31.09 7.60
CA THR A 211 39.71 -30.50 7.87
C THR A 211 39.37 -30.59 9.35
N ALA A 212 39.60 -31.75 9.98
CA ALA A 212 39.45 -31.94 11.41
C ALA A 212 40.38 -30.99 12.20
N PHE A 213 41.65 -30.89 11.80
CA PHE A 213 42.59 -29.94 12.41
C PHE A 213 42.10 -28.49 12.30
N VAL A 214 41.63 -28.06 11.11
CA VAL A 214 41.13 -26.70 10.91
C VAL A 214 39.94 -26.41 11.84
N HIS A 215 38.94 -27.29 11.89
CA HIS A 215 37.71 -27.03 12.64
C HIS A 215 37.81 -27.32 14.13
N ALA A 216 38.57 -28.34 14.54
CA ALA A 216 38.64 -28.78 15.93
C ALA A 216 39.77 -28.11 16.71
N GLU A 217 40.87 -27.73 16.04
CA GLU A 217 42.06 -27.22 16.73
C GLU A 217 42.34 -25.76 16.32
N LEU A 218 42.52 -25.50 15.02
CA LEU A 218 42.99 -24.21 14.54
C LEU A 218 41.96 -23.09 14.73
N VAL A 219 40.69 -23.31 14.37
CA VAL A 219 39.63 -22.31 14.51
C VAL A 219 39.37 -21.96 15.99
N PRO A 220 39.16 -22.92 16.90
CA PRO A 220 39.00 -22.59 18.31
C PRO A 220 40.22 -21.89 18.94
N ALA A 221 41.43 -22.24 18.52
CA ALA A 221 42.66 -21.65 19.04
C ALA A 221 42.88 -20.21 18.53
N THR A 222 42.49 -19.91 17.28
CA THR A 222 42.77 -18.62 16.64
C THR A 222 41.62 -17.62 16.70
N PHE A 223 40.38 -18.05 16.92
CA PHE A 223 39.25 -17.13 17.05
C PHE A 223 39.08 -16.65 18.50
N PRO A 224 38.77 -15.36 18.71
CA PRO A 224 38.51 -14.85 20.05
C PRO A 224 37.33 -15.61 20.67
N LYS A 225 37.48 -16.07 21.93
CA LYS A 225 36.37 -16.66 22.71
C LYS A 225 35.15 -15.73 22.78
N ALA A 226 35.37 -14.43 22.63
CA ALA A 226 34.30 -13.44 22.51
C ALA A 226 33.40 -13.69 21.28
N ILE A 227 33.96 -14.02 20.11
CA ILE A 227 33.19 -14.30 18.88
C ILE A 227 32.44 -15.62 18.99
N THR A 228 33.02 -16.67 19.57
CA THR A 228 32.29 -17.93 19.83
C THR A 228 31.17 -17.73 20.84
N SER A 229 31.39 -16.94 21.90
CA SER A 229 30.33 -16.54 22.84
C SER A 229 29.28 -15.64 22.19
N GLN A 230 29.64 -14.81 21.22
CA GLN A 230 28.72 -13.97 20.45
C GLN A 230 27.91 -14.80 19.46
N MET A 231 28.51 -15.79 18.78
CA MET A 231 27.76 -16.72 17.93
C MET A 231 26.81 -17.59 18.77
N GLU A 232 27.20 -17.99 19.97
CA GLU A 232 26.31 -18.71 20.89
C GLU A 232 25.21 -17.81 21.47
N ARG A 233 25.51 -16.53 21.74
CA ARG A 233 24.49 -15.51 22.06
C ARG A 233 23.57 -15.26 20.86
N MET A 234 24.11 -15.23 19.65
CA MET A 234 23.34 -15.02 18.42
C MET A 234 22.46 -16.23 18.11
N GLY A 235 22.94 -17.45 18.36
CA GLY A 235 22.13 -18.67 18.31
C GLY A 235 21.02 -18.69 19.35
N ARG A 236 21.26 -18.16 20.55
CA ARG A 236 20.22 -17.89 21.56
C ARG A 236 19.23 -16.83 21.08
N TYR A 237 19.70 -15.70 20.55
CA TYR A 237 18.83 -14.66 19.98
C TYR A 237 18.00 -15.17 18.81
N LEU A 238 18.52 -16.04 17.95
CA LEU A 238 17.76 -16.66 16.86
C LEU A 238 16.73 -17.65 17.38
N ARG A 239 17.06 -18.42 18.42
CA ARG A 239 16.11 -19.32 19.09
C ARG A 239 15.01 -18.53 19.81
N ASP A 240 15.38 -17.45 20.49
CA ASP A 240 14.46 -16.53 21.16
C ASP A 240 13.60 -15.78 20.14
N ALA A 241 14.17 -15.38 19.01
CA ALA A 241 13.43 -14.83 17.88
C ALA A 241 12.45 -15.86 17.30
N GLY A 242 12.86 -17.12 17.17
CA GLY A 242 11.99 -18.23 16.76
C GLY A 242 10.82 -18.45 17.73
N ASN A 243 11.09 -18.39 19.04
CA ASN A 243 10.07 -18.45 20.08
C ASN A 243 9.14 -17.22 20.03
N SER A 244 9.68 -16.02 19.79
CA SER A 244 8.88 -14.82 19.56
C SER A 244 8.03 -14.92 18.30
N PHE A 245 8.51 -15.53 17.21
CA PHE A 245 7.70 -15.76 16.02
C PHE A 245 6.55 -16.74 16.30
N GLN A 246 6.78 -17.77 17.12
CA GLN A 246 5.71 -18.66 17.58
C GLN A 246 4.68 -17.91 18.46
N ASP A 247 5.14 -17.04 19.36
CA ASP A 247 4.24 -16.21 20.18
C ASP A 247 3.45 -15.21 19.32
N ILE A 248 4.09 -14.60 18.32
CA ILE A 248 3.42 -13.74 17.33
C ILE A 248 2.38 -14.54 16.54
N HIS A 249 2.71 -15.76 16.10
CA HIS A 249 1.77 -16.61 15.37
C HIS A 249 0.56 -17.00 16.23
N LYS A 250 0.79 -17.32 17.50
CA LYS A 250 -0.27 -17.61 18.47
C LYS A 250 -1.15 -16.38 18.72
N ARG A 251 -0.55 -15.20 18.94
CA ARG A 251 -1.29 -13.94 19.07
C ARG A 251 -2.06 -13.58 17.81
N LEU A 252 -1.53 -13.87 16.61
CA LEU A 252 -2.25 -13.67 15.36
C LEU A 252 -3.43 -14.65 15.22
N GLN A 253 -3.30 -15.90 15.67
CA GLN A 253 -4.43 -16.83 15.77
C GLN A 253 -5.48 -16.35 16.76
N ASP A 254 -5.06 -15.84 17.93
CA ASP A 254 -5.99 -15.28 18.93
C ASP A 254 -6.72 -14.05 18.38
N VAL A 255 -6.00 -13.16 17.68
CA VAL A 255 -6.59 -12.00 16.98
C VAL A 255 -7.53 -12.43 15.86
N ALA A 256 -7.19 -13.47 15.10
CA ALA A 256 -8.07 -14.02 14.07
C ALA A 256 -9.35 -14.61 14.68
N GLY A 257 -9.26 -15.34 15.80
CA GLY A 257 -10.44 -15.83 16.53
C GLY A 257 -11.28 -14.70 17.14
N GLN A 258 -10.65 -13.62 17.62
CA GLN A 258 -11.35 -12.41 18.04
C GLN A 258 -12.05 -11.72 16.87
N LEU A 259 -11.42 -11.64 15.70
CA LEU A 259 -12.05 -11.10 14.49
C LEU A 259 -13.22 -11.97 14.04
N GLU A 260 -13.12 -13.29 14.09
CA GLU A 260 -14.24 -14.20 13.81
C GLU A 260 -15.41 -13.96 14.78
N THR A 261 -15.12 -13.76 16.07
CA THR A 261 -16.12 -13.45 17.10
C THR A 261 -16.78 -12.08 16.83
N VAL A 262 -16.00 -11.05 16.51
CA VAL A 262 -16.50 -9.71 16.20
C VAL A 262 -17.30 -9.71 14.89
N LEU A 263 -16.87 -10.47 13.88
CA LEU A 263 -17.61 -10.64 12.64
C LEU A 263 -18.92 -11.40 12.86
N GLY A 264 -18.94 -12.41 13.74
CA GLY A 264 -20.16 -13.08 14.18
C GLY A 264 -21.13 -12.11 14.87
N GLN A 265 -20.64 -11.34 15.85
CA GLN A 265 -21.44 -10.32 16.54
C GLN A 265 -21.95 -9.22 15.60
N ALA A 266 -21.13 -8.78 14.64
CA ALA A 266 -21.53 -7.82 13.61
C ALA A 266 -22.58 -8.43 12.67
N GLY A 267 -22.44 -9.71 12.30
CA GLY A 267 -23.42 -10.47 11.54
C GLY A 267 -24.77 -10.59 12.26
N ASP A 268 -24.76 -10.90 13.56
CA ASP A 268 -25.96 -10.95 14.39
C ASP A 268 -26.62 -9.58 14.54
N THR A 269 -25.81 -8.53 14.73
CA THR A 269 -26.29 -7.13 14.83
C THR A 269 -26.89 -6.64 13.50
N LEU A 270 -26.27 -6.99 12.37
CA LEU A 270 -26.82 -6.73 11.03
C LEU A 270 -28.10 -7.53 10.79
N GLY A 271 -28.16 -8.79 11.22
CA GLY A 271 -29.36 -9.62 11.17
C GLY A 271 -30.53 -9.01 11.96
N GLN A 272 -30.27 -8.56 13.19
CA GLN A 272 -31.24 -7.82 14.00
C GLN A 272 -31.65 -6.50 13.34
N SER A 273 -30.71 -5.74 12.79
CA SER A 273 -30.99 -4.48 12.10
C SER A 273 -31.85 -4.69 10.84
N LEU A 274 -31.59 -5.77 10.09
CA LEU A 274 -32.40 -6.14 8.92
C LEU A 274 -33.81 -6.61 9.32
N THR A 275 -33.93 -7.34 10.42
CA THR A 275 -35.25 -7.73 10.96
C THR A 275 -36.03 -6.51 11.46
N GLN A 276 -35.35 -5.59 12.13
CA GLN A 276 -35.95 -4.35 12.60
C GLN A 276 -36.33 -3.42 11.44
N LEU A 277 -35.52 -3.37 10.37
CA LEU A 277 -35.87 -2.69 9.12
C LEU A 277 -37.08 -3.33 8.44
N ALA A 278 -37.15 -4.66 8.36
CA ALA A 278 -38.30 -5.36 7.81
C ALA A 278 -39.57 -5.04 8.61
N GLN A 279 -39.49 -5.09 9.94
CA GLN A 279 -40.60 -4.73 10.83
C GLN A 279 -41.00 -3.25 10.70
N THR A 280 -40.01 -2.35 10.59
CA THR A 280 -40.25 -0.92 10.32
C THR A 280 -40.92 -0.73 8.97
N SER A 281 -40.53 -1.50 7.95
CA SER A 281 -41.14 -1.45 6.61
C SER A 281 -42.60 -1.93 6.64
N THR A 282 -42.93 -2.98 7.39
CA THR A 282 -44.32 -3.43 7.60
C THR A 282 -45.14 -2.39 8.38
N GLN A 283 -44.52 -1.73 9.35
CA GLN A 283 -45.16 -0.66 10.11
C GLN A 283 -45.40 0.58 9.23
N ILE A 284 -44.46 0.91 8.33
CA ILE A 284 -44.60 1.95 7.32
C ILE A 284 -45.75 1.61 6.35
N GLU A 285 -45.84 0.37 5.87
CA GLU A 285 -46.95 -0.09 5.01
C GLU A 285 -48.31 0.06 5.71
N THR A 286 -48.37 -0.27 7.00
CA THR A 286 -49.57 -0.09 7.84
C THR A 286 -49.94 1.39 7.98
N VAL A 287 -48.94 2.27 8.22
CA VAL A 287 -49.13 3.72 8.29
C VAL A 287 -49.61 4.26 6.95
N PHE A 288 -49.01 3.87 5.83
CA PHE A 288 -49.45 4.27 4.49
C PHE A 288 -50.87 3.79 4.17
N GLY A 289 -51.25 2.57 4.58
CA GLY A 289 -52.63 2.10 4.48
C GLY A 289 -53.61 2.97 5.27
N SER A 290 -53.26 3.35 6.50
CA SER A 290 -54.06 4.27 7.30
C SER A 290 -54.10 5.70 6.75
N MET A 291 -53.05 6.11 6.04
CA MET A 291 -52.93 7.42 5.41
C MET A 291 -53.78 7.50 4.14
N ASP A 292 -53.86 6.44 3.33
CA ASP A 292 -54.77 6.37 2.17
C ASP A 292 -56.24 6.46 2.60
N GLU A 293 -56.60 5.77 3.69
CA GLU A 293 -57.94 5.86 4.30
C GLU A 293 -58.22 7.26 4.85
N SER A 294 -57.25 7.87 5.52
CA SER A 294 -57.36 9.25 6.02
C SER A 294 -57.51 10.25 4.88
N VAL A 295 -56.75 10.09 3.78
CA VAL A 295 -56.85 10.94 2.58
C VAL A 295 -58.20 10.77 1.89
N ARG A 296 -58.75 9.55 1.81
CA ARG A 296 -60.11 9.33 1.31
C ARG A 296 -61.17 10.02 2.17
N GLN A 297 -61.08 9.89 3.50
CA GLN A 297 -61.98 10.58 4.42
C GLN A 297 -61.84 12.11 4.34
N LEU A 298 -60.61 12.60 4.22
CA LEU A 298 -60.33 14.03 4.09
C LEU A 298 -60.83 14.58 2.76
N THR A 299 -60.71 13.82 1.66
CA THR A 299 -61.25 14.17 0.33
C THR A 299 -62.78 14.17 0.34
N ALA A 300 -63.42 13.19 0.98
CA ALA A 300 -64.86 13.15 1.16
C ALA A 300 -65.36 14.32 2.02
N GLY A 301 -64.66 14.62 3.12
CA GLY A 301 -64.94 15.76 3.98
C GLY A 301 -64.72 17.11 3.29
N LEU A 302 -63.70 17.25 2.43
CA LEU A 302 -63.46 18.44 1.63
C LEU A 302 -64.57 18.66 0.59
N ASN A 303 -64.99 17.60 -0.10
CA ASN A 303 -66.11 17.71 -1.05
C ASN A 303 -67.42 18.12 -0.36
N GLN A 304 -67.68 17.60 0.84
CA GLN A 304 -68.82 18.01 1.65
C GLN A 304 -68.67 19.46 2.12
N GLY A 305 -67.51 19.84 2.66
CA GLY A 305 -67.24 21.20 3.13
C GLY A 305 -67.28 22.26 2.03
N VAL A 306 -66.85 21.93 0.81
CA VAL A 306 -66.98 22.81 -0.37
C VAL A 306 -68.46 22.98 -0.75
N SER A 307 -69.25 21.90 -0.71
CA SER A 307 -70.70 21.98 -0.94
C SER A 307 -71.39 22.87 0.10
N ASP A 308 -71.05 22.71 1.38
CA ASP A 308 -71.60 23.52 2.47
C ASP A 308 -71.17 24.99 2.36
N LEU A 309 -69.92 25.25 1.91
CA LEU A 309 -69.41 26.60 1.67
C LEU A 309 -70.14 27.30 0.52
N VAL A 310 -70.40 26.60 -0.58
CA VAL A 310 -71.18 27.13 -1.72
C VAL A 310 -72.60 27.49 -1.27
N GLN A 311 -73.23 26.61 -0.49
CA GLN A 311 -74.58 26.84 0.03
C GLN A 311 -74.62 28.02 1.03
N ALA A 312 -73.59 28.15 1.88
CA ALA A 312 -73.44 29.28 2.80
C ALA A 312 -73.18 30.59 2.04
N GLN A 313 -72.37 30.56 0.97
CA GLN A 313 -72.08 31.72 0.14
C GLN A 313 -73.33 32.22 -0.61
N GLU A 314 -74.16 31.31 -1.10
CA GLU A 314 -75.43 31.65 -1.75
C GLU A 314 -76.46 32.21 -0.77
N SER A 315 -76.50 31.67 0.45
CA SER A 315 -77.32 32.20 1.55
C SER A 315 -76.84 33.59 2.01
N ALA A 316 -75.53 33.81 2.07
CA ALA A 316 -74.92 35.10 2.40
C ALA A 316 -75.17 36.13 1.30
N ALA A 317 -75.05 35.76 0.03
CA ALA A 317 -75.35 36.63 -1.11
C ALA A 317 -76.83 37.05 -1.13
N THR A 318 -77.73 36.12 -0.80
CA THR A 318 -79.17 36.39 -0.65
C THR A 318 -79.45 37.35 0.52
N SER A 319 -78.79 37.13 1.66
CA SER A 319 -78.89 38.01 2.84
C SER A 319 -78.34 39.41 2.58
N LEU A 320 -77.22 39.52 1.86
CA LEU A 320 -76.63 40.80 1.45
C LEU A 320 -77.54 41.58 0.49
N ARG A 321 -78.18 40.91 -0.48
CA ARG A 321 -79.17 41.55 -1.37
C ARG A 321 -80.37 42.09 -0.58
N SER A 322 -80.86 41.31 0.39
CA SER A 322 -81.95 41.73 1.28
C SER A 322 -81.56 42.95 2.11
N SER A 323 -80.40 42.89 2.79
CA SER A 323 -79.89 44.00 3.60
C SER A 323 -79.62 45.27 2.78
N SER A 324 -79.11 45.12 1.55
CA SER A 324 -78.91 46.24 0.62
C SER A 324 -80.23 46.92 0.24
N HIS A 325 -81.30 46.15 0.03
CA HIS A 325 -82.63 46.72 -0.22
C HIS A 325 -83.17 47.48 0.99
N GLU A 326 -82.97 46.95 2.20
CA GLU A 326 -83.38 47.59 3.44
C GLU A 326 -82.62 48.90 3.70
N ILE A 327 -81.29 48.91 3.52
CA ILE A 327 -80.45 50.12 3.63
C ILE A 327 -80.88 51.18 2.61
N THR A 328 -81.19 50.78 1.37
CA THR A 328 -81.68 51.71 0.34
C THR A 328 -83.02 52.34 0.76
N GLY A 329 -83.91 51.55 1.36
CA GLY A 329 -85.17 52.04 1.94
C GLY A 329 -84.94 53.03 3.08
N GLN A 330 -84.03 52.73 4.00
CA GLN A 330 -83.69 53.61 5.13
C GLN A 330 -83.04 54.92 4.68
N LEU A 331 -82.13 54.89 3.71
CA LEU A 331 -81.51 56.09 3.14
C LEU A 331 -82.52 56.99 2.43
N SER A 332 -83.50 56.41 1.72
CA SER A 332 -84.60 57.16 1.10
C SER A 332 -85.50 57.83 2.15
N ALA A 333 -85.83 57.13 3.23
CA ALA A 333 -86.58 57.69 4.35
C ALA A 333 -85.81 58.81 5.06
N GLN A 334 -84.48 58.66 5.22
CA GLN A 334 -83.61 59.66 5.83
C GLN A 334 -83.49 60.91 4.95
N ALA A 335 -83.33 60.76 3.64
CA ALA A 335 -83.33 61.87 2.69
C ALA A 335 -84.63 62.67 2.74
N THR A 336 -85.78 61.98 2.85
CA THR A 336 -87.10 62.63 3.00
C THR A 336 -87.20 63.43 4.30
N SER A 337 -86.66 62.91 5.41
CA SER A 337 -86.61 63.60 6.69
C SER A 337 -85.74 64.87 6.65
N ILE A 338 -84.57 64.78 5.99
CA ILE A 338 -83.67 65.93 5.81
C ILE A 338 -84.34 67.03 4.97
N THR A 339 -85.05 66.67 3.90
CA THR A 339 -85.79 67.65 3.09
C THR A 339 -86.87 68.37 3.91
N ARG A 340 -87.63 67.65 4.75
CA ARG A 340 -88.64 68.25 5.65
C ARG A 340 -88.03 69.16 6.71
N LEU A 341 -86.86 68.80 7.24
CA LEU A 341 -86.10 69.65 8.16
C LEU A 341 -85.66 70.95 7.47
N GLN A 342 -85.13 70.87 6.24
CA GLN A 342 -84.75 72.04 5.45
C GLN A 342 -85.94 72.96 5.17
N GLU A 343 -87.10 72.40 4.81
CA GLU A 343 -88.33 73.16 4.56
C GLU A 343 -88.83 73.87 5.83
N THR A 344 -88.77 73.18 6.97
CA THR A 344 -89.14 73.73 8.28
C THR A 344 -88.23 74.89 8.69
N VAL A 345 -86.91 74.72 8.56
CA VAL A 345 -85.93 75.77 8.87
C VAL A 345 -86.12 76.98 7.97
N THR A 346 -86.35 76.78 6.68
CA THR A 346 -86.57 77.89 5.73
C THR A 346 -87.84 78.67 6.07
N THR A 347 -88.92 77.97 6.41
CA THR A 347 -90.21 78.57 6.77
C THR A 347 -90.11 79.39 8.05
N GLU A 348 -89.50 78.84 9.11
CA GLU A 348 -89.34 79.56 10.38
C GLU A 348 -88.38 80.75 10.25
N THR A 349 -87.30 80.63 9.48
CA THR A 349 -86.36 81.74 9.24
C THR A 349 -87.05 82.90 8.51
N THR A 350 -87.89 82.60 7.53
CA THR A 350 -88.67 83.62 6.78
C THR A 350 -89.65 84.34 7.70
N ARG A 351 -90.33 83.59 8.60
CA ARG A 351 -91.27 84.14 9.57
C ARG A 351 -90.60 85.03 10.62
N LEU A 352 -89.36 84.69 11.01
CA LEU A 352 -88.54 85.48 11.92
C LEU A 352 -88.09 86.79 11.26
N LEU A 353 -87.64 86.73 10.00
CA LEU A 353 -87.29 87.92 9.21
C LEU A 353 -88.48 88.87 9.02
N GLU A 354 -89.66 88.34 8.74
CA GLU A 354 -90.90 89.14 8.61
C GLU A 354 -91.26 89.85 9.91
N ARG A 355 -91.16 89.16 11.06
CA ARG A 355 -91.37 89.76 12.39
C ARG A 355 -90.36 90.87 12.68
N VAL A 356 -89.09 90.67 12.37
CA VAL A 356 -88.04 91.68 12.58
C VAL A 356 -88.28 92.91 11.70
N SER A 357 -88.67 92.72 10.44
CA SER A 357 -89.06 93.82 9.55
C SER A 357 -90.25 94.62 10.10
N THR A 358 -91.28 93.92 10.59
CA THR A 358 -92.49 94.55 11.13
C THR A 358 -92.17 95.40 12.37
N VAL A 359 -91.28 94.94 13.24
CA VAL A 359 -90.81 95.69 14.41
C VAL A 359 -89.96 96.90 13.98
N GLY A 360 -89.11 96.75 12.97
CA GLY A 360 -88.34 97.85 12.37
C GLY A 360 -89.25 98.97 11.83
N ASP A 361 -90.30 98.62 11.11
CA ASP A 361 -91.28 99.58 10.57
C ASP A 361 -92.11 100.28 11.66
N ALA A 362 -92.39 99.58 12.76
CA ALA A 362 -93.09 100.16 13.90
C ALA A 362 -92.21 101.18 14.64
N LEU A 363 -90.92 100.88 14.85
CA LEU A 363 -89.95 101.78 15.46
C LEU A 363 -89.66 103.01 14.60
N SER A 364 -89.50 102.83 13.28
CA SER A 364 -89.30 103.93 12.34
C SER A 364 -90.51 104.91 12.34
N ARG A 365 -91.73 104.37 12.33
CA ARG A 365 -92.96 105.18 12.44
C ARG A 365 -93.10 105.89 13.79
N ALA A 366 -92.66 105.27 14.88
CA ALA A 366 -92.66 105.90 16.20
C ALA A 366 -91.64 107.05 16.26
N SER A 367 -90.43 106.86 15.72
CA SER A 367 -89.39 107.89 15.61
C SER A 367 -89.88 109.12 14.85
N GLY A 368 -90.47 108.93 13.67
CA GLY A 368 -90.98 110.05 12.87
C GLY A 368 -92.16 110.79 13.52
N LYS A 369 -92.95 110.13 14.36
CA LYS A 369 -94.00 110.80 15.17
C LYS A 369 -93.40 111.63 16.31
N PHE A 370 -92.33 111.18 16.95
CA PHE A 370 -91.62 111.94 17.98
C PHE A 370 -90.94 113.19 17.40
N GLU A 371 -90.31 113.07 16.23
CA GLU A 371 -89.68 114.19 15.54
C GLU A 371 -90.69 115.28 15.15
N LYS A 372 -91.84 114.89 14.55
CA LYS A 372 -92.94 115.82 14.27
C LYS A 372 -93.53 116.48 15.52
N ALA A 373 -93.64 115.74 16.63
CA ALA A 373 -94.12 116.32 17.89
C ALA A 373 -93.12 117.36 18.43
N GLY A 374 -91.81 117.11 18.30
CA GLY A 374 -90.75 118.05 18.68
C GLY A 374 -90.80 119.37 17.89
N GLU A 375 -90.97 119.30 16.56
CA GLU A 375 -91.13 120.49 15.71
C GLU A 375 -92.37 121.32 16.08
N VAL A 376 -93.51 120.66 16.34
CA VAL A 376 -94.74 121.34 16.76
C VAL A 376 -94.57 122.07 18.08
N PHE A 377 -93.92 121.44 19.08
CA PHE A 377 -93.63 122.08 20.36
C PHE A 377 -92.72 123.31 20.22
N GLN A 378 -91.67 123.22 19.40
CA GLN A 378 -90.76 124.34 19.15
C GLN A 378 -91.47 125.51 18.45
N THR A 379 -92.35 125.20 17.51
CA THR A 379 -93.14 126.19 16.76
C THR A 379 -94.17 126.88 17.66
N GLU A 380 -94.90 126.12 18.48
CA GLU A 380 -95.85 126.69 19.45
C GLU A 380 -95.17 127.53 20.53
N GLN A 381 -94.00 127.11 21.02
CA GLN A 381 -93.27 127.86 22.04
C GLN A 381 -92.78 129.22 21.49
N SER A 382 -92.33 129.28 20.24
CA SER A 382 -91.97 130.56 19.60
C SER A 382 -93.18 131.47 19.37
N ASN A 383 -94.33 130.90 19.00
CA ASN A 383 -95.58 131.64 18.82
C ASN A 383 -96.15 132.17 20.14
N TYR A 384 -96.02 131.42 21.23
CA TYR A 384 -96.39 131.88 22.57
C TYR A 384 -95.49 133.02 23.06
N ALA A 385 -94.17 132.93 22.80
CA ALA A 385 -93.23 134.01 23.13
C ALA A 385 -93.53 135.31 22.36
N ALA A 386 -93.82 135.21 21.05
CA ALA A 386 -94.16 136.36 20.22
C ALA A 386 -95.49 137.03 20.63
N ARG A 387 -96.49 136.23 21.07
CA ARG A 387 -97.78 136.77 21.57
C ARG A 387 -97.64 137.43 22.94
N LEU A 388 -96.79 136.91 23.82
CA LEU A 388 -96.48 137.51 25.12
C LEU A 388 -95.81 138.87 24.96
N ASP A 389 -94.85 138.98 24.05
CA ASP A 389 -94.11 140.23 23.80
C ASP A 389 -95.02 141.32 23.21
N SER A 390 -95.86 140.96 22.22
CA SER A 390 -96.87 141.88 21.65
C SER A 390 -97.90 142.37 22.67
N ASN A 391 -98.33 141.52 23.60
CA ASN A 391 -99.31 141.90 24.63
C ASN A 391 -98.68 142.79 25.71
N PHE A 392 -97.42 142.55 26.08
CA PHE A 392 -96.69 143.43 27.00
C PHE A 392 -96.47 144.83 26.40
N GLU A 393 -96.17 144.93 25.11
CA GLU A 393 -96.00 146.21 24.44
C GLU A 393 -97.30 147.03 24.38
N GLN A 394 -98.44 146.38 24.15
CA GLN A 394 -99.77 147.03 24.19
C GLN A 394 -100.18 147.48 25.60
N LEU A 395 -99.87 146.69 26.64
CA LEU A 395 -100.15 147.05 28.02
C LEU A 395 -99.30 148.26 28.48
N THR A 396 -98.05 148.31 28.03
CA THR A 396 -97.11 149.40 28.38
C THR A 396 -97.51 150.73 27.74
N ARG A 397 -98.05 150.71 26.50
CA ARG A 397 -98.56 151.94 25.86
C ARG A 397 -99.85 152.46 26.50
N THR A 398 -100.71 151.58 27.01
CA THR A 398 -101.98 151.98 27.62
C THR A 398 -101.83 152.45 29.07
N LEU A 399 -100.86 151.92 29.82
CA LEU A 399 -100.52 152.40 31.16
C LEU A 399 -99.62 153.65 31.18
N GLY A 400 -99.20 154.15 30.01
CA GLY A 400 -98.20 155.21 29.89
C GLY A 400 -98.69 156.66 29.89
N ARG A 401 -100.01 156.98 29.81
CA ARG A 401 -100.46 158.40 29.90
C ARG A 401 -101.98 158.57 30.07
N ALA A 402 -102.41 158.52 31.32
CA ALA A 402 -103.49 159.36 31.86
C ALA A 402 -102.85 160.53 32.65
N PRO A 403 -103.58 161.63 32.90
CA PRO A 403 -103.03 162.98 33.10
C PRO A 403 -102.69 163.29 34.56
N VAL A 404 -101.73 164.21 34.78
CA VAL A 404 -101.57 164.95 36.04
C VAL A 404 -101.27 166.42 35.73
N SER A 405 -102.08 167.26 36.35
CA SER A 405 -102.20 168.72 36.34
C SER A 405 -101.08 169.47 37.05
N GLY A 406 -100.85 170.73 36.67
CA GLY A 406 -100.16 171.75 37.48
C GLY A 406 -100.07 173.10 36.75
N ASP A 407 -100.88 174.07 37.23
CA ASP A 407 -101.00 175.51 36.96
C ASP A 407 -101.53 176.04 35.60
#